data_AF-A0A968J056-F1
#
_entry.id   AF-A0A968J056-F1
#
_cell.length_a   1.000
_cell.length_b   1.000
_cell.length_c   1.000
_cell.angle_alpha   90.00
_cell.angle_beta   90.00
_cell.angle_gamma   90.00
#
_symmetry.space_group_name_H-M   'P 1'
#
loop_
_entity.id
_entity.type
_entity.pdbx_description
1 polymer ?
#
loop_
_entity_poly.entity_id
_entity_poly.type
_entity_poly.pdbx_seq_one_letter_code
_entity_poly.pdbx_strand_id
1 'polypeptide(L)' 'LKVTGVMDMGTDTYAIVSVPGDLTSQYVRRGQRLANGIYVQDVFAGATPGIAVQQNGRRFVRYVN' A
#
# COMPACT_ATOMS: atom_id res chain seq x y z
N LEU A 1 5.26 1.36 -7.47
CA LEU A 1 4.04 1.40 -6.63
C LEU A 1 3.79 2.85 -6.26
N LYS A 2 2.69 3.43 -6.74
CA LYS A 2 2.21 4.76 -6.35
C LYS A 2 1.10 4.58 -5.32
N VAL A 3 1.06 5.41 -4.28
CA VAL A 3 -0.02 5.43 -3.28
C VAL A 3 -0.83 6.68 -3.53
N THR A 4 -2.12 6.52 -3.85
CA THR A 4 -3.00 7.65 -4.19
C THR A 4 -3.97 8.02 -3.07
N GLY A 5 -4.07 7.17 -2.04
CA GLY A 5 -4.89 7.45 -0.87
C GLY A 5 -4.75 6.38 0.20
N VAL A 6 -5.16 6.73 1.41
CA VAL A 6 -5.34 5.81 2.53
C VAL A 6 -6.71 6.12 3.14
N MET A 7 -7.48 5.08 3.46
CA MET A 7 -8.80 5.23 4.06
C MET A 7 -9.08 4.11 5.04
N ASP A 8 -9.86 4.42 6.06
CA ASP A 8 -10.37 3.44 7.00
C ASP A 8 -11.68 2.85 6.47
N MET A 9 -11.79 1.53 6.47
CA MET A 9 -12.99 0.80 6.08
C MET A 9 -13.30 -0.25 7.16
N GLY A 10 -14.30 0.04 7.99
CA GLY A 10 -14.61 -0.76 9.16
C GLY A 10 -13.49 -0.66 10.20
N THR A 11 -12.91 -1.79 10.59
CA THR A 11 -11.80 -1.86 11.56
C THR A 11 -10.42 -1.88 10.91
N ASP A 12 -10.36 -1.87 9.58
CA ASP A 12 -9.14 -2.01 8.81
C ASP A 12 -8.80 -0.70 8.08
N THR A 13 -7.51 -0.39 8.00
CA THR A 13 -6.98 0.68 7.17
C THR A 13 -6.49 0.12 5.84
N TYR A 14 -6.94 0.72 4.74
CA TYR A 14 -6.57 0.36 3.37
C TYR A 14 -5.81 1.47 2.68
N ALA A 15 -4.84 1.10 1.87
CA ALA A 15 -4.22 2.00 0.91
C ALA A 15 -4.75 1.73 -0.50
N ILE A 16 -4.91 2.81 -1.27
CA ILE A 16 -5.20 2.75 -2.70
C ILE A 16 -3.86 2.85 -3.43
N VAL A 17 -3.50 1.79 -4.15
CA VAL A 17 -2.21 1.72 -4.84
C VAL A 17 -2.37 1.49 -6.34
N SER A 18 -1.54 2.17 -7.12
CA SER A 18 -1.32 1.86 -8.52
C SER A 18 0.00 1.11 -8.66
N VAL A 19 -0.11 -0.12 -9.15
CA VAL A 19 1.01 -1.02 -9.39
C VAL A 19 1.41 -0.89 -10.87
N PRO A 20 2.71 -0.69 -11.18
CA PRO A 20 3.15 -0.69 -12.58
C PRO A 20 2.78 -2.01 -13.28
N GLY A 21 2.08 -1.90 -14.41
CA GLY A 21 1.57 -3.05 -15.17
C GLY A 21 0.08 -3.35 -14.94
N ASP A 22 -0.52 -2.84 -13.87
CA ASP A 22 -1.93 -3.05 -13.60
C ASP A 22 -2.79 -1.95 -14.23
N LEU A 23 -3.92 -2.34 -14.84
CA LEU A 23 -4.86 -1.41 -15.50
C LEU A 23 -5.68 -0.58 -14.51
N THR A 24 -5.80 -1.04 -13.28
CA THR A 24 -6.65 -0.43 -12.24
C THR A 24 -5.90 -0.31 -10.92
N SER A 25 -6.27 0.70 -10.13
CA SER A 25 -5.83 0.80 -8.74
C SER A 25 -6.43 -0.31 -7.89
N GLN A 26 -5.68 -0.73 -6.87
CA GLN A 26 -6.09 -1.79 -5.95
C GLN A 26 -6.14 -1.27 -4.51
N TYR A 27 -7.08 -1.81 -3.74
CA TYR A 27 -7.12 -1.65 -2.29
C TYR A 27 -6.23 -2.71 -1.66
N VAL A 28 -5.33 -2.27 -0.78
CA VAL A 28 -4.39 -3.16 -0.10
C VAL A 28 -4.37 -2.86 1.39
N ARG A 29 -4.23 -3.91 2.20
CA ARG A 29 -4.10 -3.79 3.66
C ARG A 29 -2.83 -4.48 4.16
N ARG A 30 -2.52 -4.24 5.43
CA ARG A 30 -1.43 -4.92 6.14
C ARG A 30 -1.51 -6.44 5.97
N GLY A 31 -0.37 -7.07 5.69
CA GLY A 31 -0.25 -8.52 5.50
C GLY A 31 -0.57 -9.01 4.09
N GLN A 32 -1.06 -8.14 3.19
CA GLN A 32 -1.37 -8.53 1.82
C GLN A 32 -0.10 -8.65 0.97
N ARG A 33 -0.09 -9.65 0.08
CA ARG A 33 0.96 -9.80 -0.94
C ARG A 33 0.37 -9.55 -2.32
N LEU A 34 1.00 -8.67 -3.08
CA LEU A 34 0.60 -8.31 -4.44
C LEU A 34 1.23 -9.27 -5.44
N ALA A 35 0.62 -9.40 -6.62
CA ALA A 35 1.03 -10.33 -7.67
C ALA A 35 2.49 -10.10 -8.14
N ASN A 36 2.98 -8.86 -8.07
CA ASN A 36 4.36 -8.50 -8.40
C ASN A 36 5.39 -8.78 -7.28
N GLY A 37 5.00 -9.54 -6.24
CA GLY A 37 5.87 -9.95 -5.15
C GLY A 37 6.04 -8.93 -4.01
N ILE A 38 5.39 -7.76 -4.10
CA ILE A 38 5.39 -6.75 -3.04
C ILE A 38 4.55 -7.25 -1.86
N TYR A 39 5.12 -7.20 -0.66
CA TYR A 39 4.42 -7.51 0.59
C TYR A 39 4.13 -6.22 1.37
N VAL A 40 2.87 -5.99 1.73
CA VAL A 40 2.43 -4.83 2.51
C VAL A 40 2.68 -5.12 3.98
N GLN A 41 3.73 -4.50 4.54
CA GLN A 41 4.08 -4.66 5.95
C GLN A 41 3.16 -3.86 6.86
N ASP A 42 2.75 -2.67 6.41
CA ASP A 42 1.89 -1.78 7.19
C ASP A 42 1.21 -0.71 6.33
N VAL A 43 0.11 -0.16 6.85
CA VAL A 43 -0.63 0.97 6.26
C VAL A 43 -0.84 2.02 7.34
N PHE A 44 -0.47 3.27 7.06
CA PHE A 44 -0.51 4.37 8.01
C PHE A 44 -1.55 5.41 7.58
N ALA A 45 -2.49 5.70 8.47
CA ALA A 45 -3.40 6.84 8.37
C ALA A 45 -2.87 8.03 9.20
N GLY A 46 -3.47 9.21 9.04
CA GLY A 46 -3.18 10.41 9.83
C GLY A 46 -2.45 11.50 9.06
N ALA A 47 -1.57 12.25 9.74
CA ALA A 47 -0.92 13.46 9.19
C ALA A 47 -0.01 13.18 7.99
N THR A 48 0.60 11.98 7.94
CA THR A 48 1.49 11.56 6.85
C THR A 48 1.07 10.18 6.33
N PRO A 49 -0.04 10.10 5.57
CA PRO A 49 -0.60 8.81 5.18
C PRO A 49 0.31 8.10 4.15
N GLY A 50 0.36 6.78 4.23
CA GLY A 50 1.21 5.99 3.36
C GLY A 50 1.22 4.50 3.69
N ILE A 51 2.21 3.79 3.12
CA ILE A 51 2.42 2.36 3.34
C ILE A 51 3.90 2.03 3.53
N ALA A 52 4.17 0.99 4.31
CA ALA A 52 5.45 0.30 4.31
C ALA A 52 5.32 -1.02 3.55
N VAL A 53 6.22 -1.26 2.61
CA VAL A 53 6.24 -2.47 1.79
C VAL A 53 7.60 -3.11 1.77
N GLN A 54 7.64 -4.42 1.57
CA GLN A 54 8.84 -5.18 1.30
C GLN A 54 8.83 -5.68 -0.15
N GLN A 55 9.92 -5.45 -0.86
CA GLN A 55 10.15 -5.94 -2.21
C GLN A 55 11.57 -6.46 -2.31
N ASN A 56 11.74 -7.70 -2.80
CA ASN A 56 13.04 -8.35 -2.96
C ASN A 56 13.92 -8.27 -1.69
N GLY A 57 13.32 -8.52 -0.51
CA GLY A 57 14.00 -8.49 0.79
C GLY A 57 14.27 -7.09 1.36
N ARG A 58 13.96 -6.01 0.64
CA ARG A 58 14.20 -4.63 1.11
C ARG A 58 12.89 -3.93 1.48
N ARG A 59 12.93 -3.16 2.58
CA ARG A 59 11.80 -2.35 3.07
C ARG A 59 11.81 -0.98 2.42
N PHE A 60 10.64 -0.50 2.02
CA PHE A 60 10.40 0.81 1.44
C PHE A 60 9.18 1.47 2.08
N VAL A 61 9.22 2.79 2.21
CA VAL A 61 8.06 3.60 2.62
C VAL A 61 7.61 4.43 1.42
N ARG A 62 6.29 4.52 1.23
CA ARG A 62 5.65 5.35 0.20
C ARG A 62 4.52 6.14 0.84
N TYR A 63 4.57 7.45 0.69
CA TYR A 63 3.51 8.35 1.13
C TYR A 63 2.52 8.60 -0.01
N VAL A 64 1.33 9.09 0.35
CA VAL A 64 0.31 9.50 -0.62
C VAL A 64 0.82 10.66 -1.48
N ASN A 65 0.66 10.57 -2.81
CA ASN A 65 0.92 11.66 -3.77
C ASN A 65 0.05 11.62 -5.05
#